data_AF-A0A3B1A0A1-F1
#
_entry.id   AF-A0A3B1A0A1-F1
#
_cell.length_a   1.000
_cell.length_b   1.000
_cell.length_c   1.000
_cell.angle_alpha   90.00
_cell.angle_beta   90.00
_cell.angle_gamma   90.00
#
_symmetry.space_group_name_H-M   'P 1'
#
loop_
_entity.id
_entity.type
_entity.pdbx_description
1 polymer ?
#
loop_
_entity_poly.entity_id
_entity_poly.type
_entity_poly.pdbx_seq_one_letter_code
_entity_poly.pdbx_strand_id
1 'polypeptide(L)'
;MTLSKTLINSLRKIALVISIVLFASCSSDLKVTNKIQSDIIELNKSTVNITSSDLRFRRYKLLAKKGNSEAMVELANSYLYEENIRPFDEKKAMKWLSKSAVIGNAHASSELAEIYSEGLYDGEGNVRVNSNIETSMMWTYIAHEQSKHLTDNSIVVPNYDEHKDSKVKQVAKQRAEKWLTANNT
;
A
#
# COMPACT_ATOMS: atom_id res chain seq x y z
N MET A 1 -29.26 -21.10 -7.93
CA MET A 1 -28.24 -20.17 -7.41
C MET A 1 -26.95 -20.96 -7.20
N THR A 2 -25.96 -20.82 -8.09
CA THR A 2 -24.72 -21.61 -8.03
C THR A 2 -23.73 -20.97 -7.04
N LEU A 3 -23.24 -21.74 -6.08
CA LEU A 3 -22.21 -21.29 -5.13
C LEU A 3 -20.89 -21.07 -5.89
N SER A 4 -20.18 -19.97 -5.58
CA SER A 4 -18.93 -19.63 -6.26
C SER A 4 -17.82 -20.64 -5.93
N LYS A 5 -16.92 -20.90 -6.89
CA LYS A 5 -15.81 -21.87 -6.72
C LYS A 5 -14.92 -21.55 -5.50
N THR A 6 -14.77 -20.27 -5.18
CA THR A 6 -14.04 -19.80 -3.99
C THR A 6 -14.76 -20.18 -2.70
N LEU A 7 -16.07 -20.02 -2.63
CA LEU A 7 -16.87 -20.40 -1.46
C LEU A 7 -16.86 -21.92 -1.22
N ILE A 8 -16.92 -22.71 -2.29
CA ILE A 8 -16.82 -24.18 -2.23
C ILE A 8 -15.45 -24.61 -1.67
N ASN A 9 -14.37 -23.95 -2.09
CA ASN A 9 -13.03 -24.24 -1.58
C ASN A 9 -12.86 -23.81 -0.11
N SER A 10 -13.48 -22.70 0.32
CA SER A 10 -13.49 -22.28 1.72
C SER A 10 -14.27 -23.27 2.61
N LEU A 11 -15.43 -23.74 2.13
CA LEU A 11 -16.23 -24.75 2.84
C LEU A 11 -15.51 -26.10 2.96
N ARG A 12 -14.77 -26.51 1.93
CA ARG A 12 -13.93 -27.73 1.97
C ARG A 12 -12.83 -27.65 3.02
N LYS A 13 -12.18 -26.50 3.17
CA LYS A 13 -11.15 -26.28 4.19
C LYS A 13 -11.72 -26.33 5.61
N ILE A 14 -12.87 -25.71 5.83
CA ILE A 14 -13.59 -25.76 7.11
C ILE A 14 -14.02 -27.20 7.44
N ALA A 15 -14.55 -27.94 6.46
CA ALA A 15 -14.92 -29.34 6.62
C ALA A 15 -13.71 -30.25 6.94
N LEU A 16 -12.53 -29.98 6.37
CA LEU A 16 -11.29 -30.70 6.67
C LEU A 16 -10.86 -30.46 8.14
N VAL A 17 -10.92 -29.22 8.60
CA VAL A 17 -10.58 -28.84 9.99
C VAL A 17 -11.52 -29.52 11.00
N ILE A 18 -12.83 -29.51 10.72
CA ILE A 18 -13.83 -30.21 11.57
C ILE A 18 -13.57 -31.73 11.56
N SER A 19 -13.21 -32.31 10.42
CA SER A 19 -12.90 -33.74 10.31
C SER A 19 -11.65 -34.11 11.13
N ILE A 20 -10.66 -33.24 11.21
CA ILE A 20 -9.45 -33.43 12.02
C ILE A 20 -9.77 -33.31 13.52
N VAL A 21 -10.64 -32.37 13.92
CA VAL A 21 -11.12 -32.24 15.31
C VAL A 21 -11.87 -33.50 15.76
N LEU A 22 -12.67 -34.10 14.87
CA LEU A 22 -13.39 -35.36 15.14
C LEU A 22 -12.48 -36.59 15.20
N PHE A 23 -11.32 -36.56 14.54
CA PHE A 23 -10.33 -37.64 14.60
C PHE A 23 -9.39 -37.50 15.82
N ALA A 24 -9.11 -36.28 16.26
CA ALA A 24 -8.23 -36.00 17.41
C ALA A 24 -8.79 -36.48 18.76
N SER A 25 -10.12 -36.52 18.91
CA SER A 25 -10.82 -37.10 20.07
C SER A 25 -10.66 -38.62 20.19
N CYS A 26 -10.03 -39.28 19.21
CA CYS A 26 -9.69 -40.71 19.25
C CYS A 26 -8.21 -40.97 19.62
N SER A 27 -7.38 -39.93 19.81
CA SER A 27 -5.95 -40.06 20.11
C SER A 27 -5.66 -39.81 21.60
N SER A 28 -4.93 -40.72 22.25
CA SER A 28 -4.65 -40.71 23.69
C SER A 28 -3.57 -39.71 24.14
N ASP A 29 -3.05 -38.86 23.24
CA ASP A 29 -1.96 -37.92 23.54
C ASP A 29 -2.48 -36.46 23.57
N LEU A 30 -2.77 -35.99 24.79
CA LEU A 30 -3.31 -34.66 25.08
C LEU A 30 -2.37 -33.51 24.63
N LYS A 31 -1.06 -33.77 24.51
CA LYS A 31 -0.09 -32.74 24.07
C LYS A 31 -0.15 -32.51 22.57
N VAL A 32 -0.28 -33.59 21.80
CA VAL A 32 -0.37 -33.52 20.33
C VAL A 32 -1.68 -32.86 19.90
N THR A 33 -2.79 -33.19 20.55
CA THR A 33 -4.10 -32.59 20.27
C THR A 33 -4.15 -31.09 20.57
N ASN A 34 -3.60 -30.65 21.71
CA ASN A 34 -3.52 -29.22 22.05
C ASN A 34 -2.65 -28.43 21.06
N LYS A 35 -1.54 -29.00 20.58
CA LYS A 35 -0.69 -28.37 19.56
C LYS A 35 -1.41 -28.25 18.21
N ILE A 36 -2.09 -29.30 17.76
CA ILE A 36 -2.89 -29.25 16.52
C ILE A 36 -3.98 -28.18 16.64
N GLN A 37 -4.62 -28.07 17.81
CA GLN A 37 -5.64 -27.06 18.05
C GLN A 37 -5.09 -25.62 18.00
N SER A 38 -3.89 -25.37 18.55
CA SER A 38 -3.24 -24.05 18.44
C SER A 38 -2.89 -23.71 16.99
N ASP A 39 -2.33 -24.67 16.24
CA ASP A 39 -1.93 -24.47 14.84
C ASP A 39 -3.14 -24.14 13.96
N ILE A 40 -4.28 -24.82 14.18
CA ILE A 40 -5.55 -24.54 13.49
C ILE A 40 -6.05 -23.12 13.80
N ILE A 41 -5.97 -22.68 15.05
CA ILE A 41 -6.40 -21.33 15.44
C ILE A 41 -5.52 -20.27 14.76
N GLU A 42 -4.21 -20.50 14.69
CA GLU A 42 -3.28 -19.60 14.02
C GLU A 42 -3.53 -19.54 12.51
N LEU A 43 -3.76 -20.68 11.85
CA LEU A 43 -4.14 -20.76 10.44
C LEU A 43 -5.48 -20.05 10.15
N ASN A 44 -6.46 -20.17 11.04
CA ASN A 44 -7.74 -19.48 10.90
C ASN A 44 -7.57 -17.95 11.03
N LYS A 45 -6.74 -17.49 11.97
CA LYS A 45 -6.43 -16.05 12.10
C LYS A 45 -5.72 -15.50 10.87
N SER A 46 -4.70 -16.20 10.37
CA SER A 46 -3.96 -15.77 9.17
C SER A 46 -4.86 -15.73 7.93
N THR A 47 -5.71 -16.73 7.74
CA THR A 47 -6.65 -16.78 6.60
C THR A 47 -7.73 -15.70 6.66
N VAL A 48 -8.26 -15.38 7.84
CA VAL A 48 -9.20 -14.26 8.03
C VAL A 48 -8.52 -12.92 7.72
N ASN A 49 -7.29 -12.72 8.19
CA ASN A 49 -6.52 -11.51 7.91
C ASN A 49 -6.26 -11.32 6.41
N ILE A 50 -5.78 -12.36 5.72
CA ILE A 50 -5.55 -12.34 4.26
C ILE A 50 -6.85 -12.02 3.51
N THR A 51 -7.97 -12.65 3.90
CA THR A 51 -9.28 -12.40 3.26
C THR A 51 -9.73 -10.95 3.44
N SER A 52 -9.52 -10.41 4.64
CA SER A 52 -9.89 -9.03 4.97
C SER A 52 -9.05 -8.02 4.17
N SER A 53 -7.75 -8.24 4.05
CA SER A 53 -6.86 -7.39 3.26
C SER A 53 -7.11 -7.52 1.74
N ASP A 54 -7.45 -8.71 1.22
CA ASP A 54 -7.87 -8.85 -0.20
C ASP A 54 -9.15 -8.04 -0.49
N LEU A 55 -10.11 -8.05 0.44
CA LEU A 55 -11.33 -7.24 0.33
C LEU A 55 -11.01 -5.74 0.36
N ARG A 56 -10.12 -5.29 1.26
CA ARG A 56 -9.65 -3.90 1.30
C ARG A 56 -9.02 -3.49 -0.03
N PHE A 57 -8.08 -4.29 -0.55
CA PHE A 57 -7.46 -4.04 -1.86
C PHE A 57 -8.49 -3.87 -2.97
N ARG A 58 -9.49 -4.75 -3.05
CA ARG A 58 -10.55 -4.66 -4.07
C ARG A 58 -11.36 -3.38 -3.92
N ARG A 59 -11.66 -2.98 -2.68
CA ARG A 59 -12.37 -1.74 -2.37
C ARG A 59 -11.55 -0.51 -2.78
N TYR A 60 -10.26 -0.46 -2.41
CA TYR A 60 -9.36 0.61 -2.83
C TYR A 60 -9.26 0.70 -4.34
N LYS A 61 -9.09 -0.44 -5.02
CA LYS A 61 -9.10 -0.49 -6.50
C LYS A 61 -10.37 0.07 -7.12
N LEU A 62 -11.54 -0.18 -6.52
CA LEU A 62 -12.81 0.36 -7.00
C LEU A 62 -12.90 1.87 -6.76
N LEU A 63 -12.52 2.34 -5.57
CA LEU A 63 -12.58 3.76 -5.19
C LEU A 63 -11.54 4.60 -5.94
N ALA A 64 -10.32 4.10 -6.09
CA ALA A 64 -9.26 4.70 -6.90
C ALA A 64 -9.70 4.90 -8.35
N LYS A 65 -10.40 3.91 -8.94
CA LYS A 65 -10.99 4.04 -10.28
C LYS A 65 -12.08 5.10 -10.36
N LYS A 66 -12.74 5.41 -9.25
CA LYS A 66 -13.75 6.48 -9.16
C LYS A 66 -13.14 7.85 -8.83
N GLY A 67 -11.81 7.98 -8.80
CA GLY A 67 -11.13 9.25 -8.54
C GLY A 67 -10.92 9.56 -7.06
N ASN A 68 -11.18 8.62 -6.14
CA ASN A 68 -10.88 8.85 -4.73
C ASN A 68 -9.36 8.82 -4.52
N SER A 69 -8.78 9.98 -4.19
CA SER A 69 -7.33 10.17 -4.02
C SER A 69 -6.76 9.30 -2.91
N GLU A 70 -7.43 9.23 -1.76
CA GLU A 70 -6.97 8.43 -0.62
C GLU A 70 -6.87 6.94 -0.98
N ALA A 71 -7.89 6.42 -1.66
CA ALA A 71 -7.88 5.06 -2.14
C ALA A 71 -6.81 4.79 -3.21
N MET A 72 -6.32 5.81 -3.93
CA MET A 72 -5.18 5.66 -4.83
C MET A 72 -3.87 5.50 -4.04
N VAL A 73 -3.71 6.24 -2.94
CA VAL A 73 -2.56 6.10 -2.02
C VAL A 73 -2.56 4.70 -1.40
N GLU A 74 -3.67 4.31 -0.78
CA GLU A 74 -3.83 2.99 -0.18
C GLU A 74 -3.61 1.86 -1.19
N LEU A 75 -4.09 2.02 -2.43
CA LEU A 75 -3.84 1.05 -3.49
C LEU A 75 -2.37 0.98 -3.90
N ALA A 76 -1.64 2.10 -3.88
CA ALA A 76 -0.21 2.11 -4.11
C ALA A 76 0.55 1.41 -2.98
N ASN A 77 0.19 1.71 -1.72
CA ASN A 77 0.77 1.08 -0.53
C ASN A 77 0.54 -0.44 -0.54
N SER A 78 -0.63 -0.92 -0.98
CA SER A 78 -0.85 -2.36 -1.21
C SER A 78 0.10 -2.98 -2.25
N TYR A 79 0.57 -2.22 -3.25
CA TYR A 79 1.56 -2.73 -4.21
C TYR A 79 3.00 -2.66 -3.70
N LEU A 80 3.28 -1.86 -2.66
CA LEU A 80 4.63 -1.70 -2.11
C LEU A 80 4.88 -2.59 -0.89
N TYR A 81 3.89 -2.75 -0.03
CA TYR A 81 4.09 -3.27 1.33
C TYR A 81 3.24 -4.52 1.66
N GLU A 82 2.23 -4.84 0.84
CA GLU A 82 1.32 -5.98 1.09
C GLU A 82 1.63 -7.20 0.19
N GLU A 83 2.85 -7.73 0.28
CA GLU A 83 3.32 -8.86 -0.55
C GLU A 83 2.46 -10.13 -0.44
N ASN A 84 1.85 -10.33 0.74
CA ASN A 84 0.92 -11.42 1.01
C ASN A 84 -0.44 -11.28 0.30
N ILE A 85 -0.75 -10.07 -0.22
CA ILE A 85 -1.98 -9.78 -0.94
C ILE A 85 -1.71 -9.65 -2.43
N ARG A 86 -0.67 -8.90 -2.83
CA ARG A 86 -0.27 -8.72 -4.22
C ARG A 86 1.24 -8.77 -4.36
N PRO A 87 1.74 -9.23 -5.52
CA PRO A 87 3.16 -9.07 -5.82
C PRO A 87 3.56 -7.60 -5.75
N PHE A 88 4.73 -7.35 -5.19
CA PHE A 88 5.39 -6.06 -5.23
C PHE A 88 5.42 -5.53 -6.68
N ASP A 89 5.01 -4.28 -6.88
CA ASP A 89 5.00 -3.63 -8.20
C ASP A 89 5.17 -2.12 -8.05
N GLU A 90 6.43 -1.67 -8.07
CA GLU A 90 6.79 -0.26 -7.91
C GLU A 90 6.14 0.61 -8.99
N LYS A 91 6.04 0.08 -10.22
CA LYS A 91 5.51 0.85 -11.35
C LYS A 91 4.03 1.15 -11.18
N LYS A 92 3.25 0.18 -10.69
CA LYS A 92 1.83 0.41 -10.37
C LYS A 92 1.67 1.35 -9.20
N ALA A 93 2.48 1.20 -8.15
CA ALA A 93 2.45 2.09 -6.99
C ALA A 93 2.72 3.54 -7.40
N MET A 94 3.86 3.81 -8.06
CA MET A 94 4.25 5.15 -8.51
C MET A 94 3.20 5.78 -9.44
N LYS A 95 2.55 4.97 -10.28
CA LYS A 95 1.46 5.43 -11.15
C LYS A 95 0.22 5.86 -10.37
N TRP A 96 -0.17 5.12 -9.34
CA TRP A 96 -1.33 5.48 -8.52
C TRP A 96 -1.04 6.68 -7.61
N LEU A 97 0.14 6.74 -7.01
CA LEU A 97 0.60 7.92 -6.26
C LEU A 97 0.63 9.16 -7.14
N SER A 98 1.24 9.07 -8.33
CA SER A 98 1.29 10.20 -9.26
C SER A 98 -0.10 10.68 -9.63
N LYS A 99 -1.06 9.77 -9.88
CA LYS A 99 -2.46 10.13 -10.16
C LYS A 99 -3.14 10.81 -8.98
N SER A 100 -2.90 10.34 -7.76
CA SER A 100 -3.43 10.94 -6.54
C SER A 100 -2.85 12.35 -6.31
N ALA A 101 -1.56 12.50 -6.55
CA ALA A 101 -0.87 13.78 -6.51
C ALA A 101 -1.40 14.77 -7.55
N VAL A 102 -1.74 14.33 -8.77
CA VAL A 102 -2.33 15.21 -9.80
C VAL A 102 -3.62 15.87 -9.32
N ILE A 103 -4.48 15.12 -8.62
CA ILE A 103 -5.75 15.63 -8.10
C ILE A 103 -5.63 16.33 -6.73
N GLY A 104 -4.40 16.68 -6.32
CA GLY A 104 -4.16 17.53 -5.15
C GLY A 104 -3.94 16.79 -3.83
N ASN A 105 -3.69 15.48 -3.83
CA ASN A 105 -3.43 14.76 -2.59
C ASN A 105 -2.00 14.99 -2.09
N ALA A 106 -1.85 15.86 -1.10
CA ALA A 106 -0.57 16.17 -0.47
C ALA A 106 0.11 14.92 0.13
N HIS A 107 -0.65 13.96 0.67
CA HIS A 107 -0.09 12.73 1.21
C HIS A 107 0.60 11.89 0.11
N ALA A 108 -0.02 11.77 -1.05
CA ALA A 108 0.57 11.06 -2.19
C ALA A 108 1.85 11.74 -2.70
N SER A 109 1.86 13.06 -2.75
CA SER A 109 3.05 13.85 -3.11
C SER A 109 4.16 13.69 -2.08
N SER A 110 3.84 13.66 -0.78
CA SER A 110 4.82 13.38 0.28
C SER A 110 5.41 11.97 0.16
N GLU A 111 4.60 10.94 -0.07
CA GLU A 111 5.10 9.57 -0.27
C GLU A 111 6.04 9.47 -1.47
N LEU A 112 5.72 10.17 -2.57
CA LEU A 112 6.63 10.25 -3.73
C LEU A 112 7.95 10.95 -3.38
N ALA A 113 7.89 12.02 -2.58
CA ALA A 113 9.09 12.72 -2.14
C ALA A 113 9.99 11.82 -1.27
N GLU A 114 9.40 11.03 -0.38
CA GLU A 114 10.08 10.05 0.47
C GLU A 114 10.73 8.94 -0.37
N ILE A 115 9.97 8.34 -1.30
CA ILE A 115 10.49 7.32 -2.22
C ILE A 115 11.70 7.82 -3.00
N TYR A 116 11.68 9.06 -3.49
CA TYR A 116 12.84 9.63 -4.19
C TYR A 116 13.94 10.14 -3.25
N SER A 117 13.66 10.40 -1.97
CA SER A 117 14.67 10.79 -0.99
C SER A 117 15.52 9.57 -0.61
N GLU A 118 14.86 8.47 -0.27
CA GLU A 118 15.50 7.26 0.26
C GLU A 118 15.85 6.25 -0.85
N GLY A 119 15.12 6.30 -1.96
CA GLY A 119 15.06 5.19 -2.91
C GLY A 119 14.06 4.13 -2.45
N LEU A 120 13.68 3.25 -3.37
CA LEU A 120 12.79 2.12 -3.09
C LEU A 120 13.52 0.82 -3.38
N TYR A 121 13.46 -0.10 -2.42
CA TYR A 121 14.03 -1.44 -2.50
C TYR A 121 12.91 -2.47 -2.46
N ASP A 122 13.11 -3.63 -3.07
CA ASP A 122 12.22 -4.77 -2.86
C ASP A 122 12.61 -5.57 -1.60
N GLY A 123 11.84 -6.61 -1.27
CA GLY A 123 12.12 -7.49 -0.14
C GLY A 123 13.45 -8.27 -0.24
N GLU A 124 14.11 -8.27 -1.40
CA GLU A 124 15.43 -8.87 -1.62
C GLU A 124 16.58 -7.85 -1.50
N GLY A 125 16.26 -6.56 -1.33
CA GLY A 125 17.23 -5.47 -1.25
C GLY A 125 17.70 -4.93 -2.61
N ASN A 126 17.05 -5.30 -3.72
CA ASN A 126 17.37 -4.74 -5.02
C ASN A 126 16.78 -3.34 -5.16
N VAL A 127 17.57 -2.41 -5.71
CA VAL A 127 17.09 -1.04 -5.98
C VAL A 127 16.05 -1.07 -7.11
N ARG A 128 14.83 -0.62 -6.80
CA ARG A 128 13.70 -0.49 -7.72
C ARG A 128 13.49 0.94 -8.18
N VAL A 129 13.72 1.90 -7.28
CA VAL A 129 13.77 3.34 -7.59
C VAL A 129 15.04 3.91 -6.96
N ASN A 130 15.91 4.50 -7.78
CA ASN A 130 17.09 5.21 -7.26
C ASN A 130 16.66 6.49 -6.54
N SER A 131 17.33 6.81 -5.44
CA SER A 131 17.18 8.12 -4.83
C SER A 131 17.59 9.23 -5.82
N ASN A 132 16.84 10.32 -5.78
CA ASN A 132 17.05 11.50 -6.62
C ASN A 132 16.57 12.73 -5.86
N ILE A 133 17.52 13.51 -5.34
CA ILE A 133 17.25 14.69 -4.54
C ILE A 133 16.45 15.76 -5.31
N GLU A 134 16.69 15.94 -6.61
CA GLU A 134 15.95 16.93 -7.41
C GLU A 134 14.48 16.52 -7.57
N THR A 135 14.22 15.24 -7.83
CA THR A 135 12.86 14.71 -7.97
C THR A 135 12.15 14.65 -6.62
N SER A 136 12.85 14.27 -5.56
CA SER A 136 12.32 14.34 -4.19
C SER A 136 11.89 15.76 -3.84
N MET A 137 12.75 16.75 -4.07
CA MET A 137 12.42 18.16 -3.80
C MET A 137 11.29 18.69 -4.69
N MET A 138 11.18 18.21 -5.92
CA MET A 138 10.05 18.53 -6.80
C MET A 138 8.73 18.06 -6.17
N TRP A 139 8.68 16.81 -5.68
CA TRP A 139 7.49 16.28 -5.01
C TRP A 139 7.21 16.93 -3.66
N THR A 140 8.25 17.25 -2.88
CA THR A 140 8.13 18.04 -1.64
C THR A 140 7.49 19.39 -1.90
N TYR A 141 7.91 20.08 -2.96
CA TYR A 141 7.30 21.36 -3.35
C TYR A 141 5.82 21.19 -3.69
N ILE A 142 5.46 20.18 -4.49
CA ILE A 142 4.07 19.88 -4.84
C ILE A 142 3.24 19.58 -3.58
N ALA A 143 3.75 18.73 -2.67
CA ALA A 143 3.09 18.38 -1.42
C ALA A 143 2.81 19.62 -0.55
N HIS A 144 3.80 20.52 -0.45
CA HIS A 144 3.67 21.78 0.30
C HIS A 144 2.63 22.71 -0.32
N GLU A 145 2.62 22.89 -1.64
CA GLU A 145 1.59 23.71 -2.30
C GLU A 145 0.18 23.13 -2.10
N GLN A 146 0.05 21.80 -2.16
CA GLN A 146 -1.23 21.11 -1.94
C GLN A 146 -1.70 21.19 -0.48
N SER A 147 -0.77 21.16 0.48
CA SER A 147 -1.11 21.19 1.90
C SER A 147 -1.50 22.58 2.42
N LYS A 148 -1.15 23.67 1.73
CA LYS A 148 -1.56 25.04 2.12
C LYS A 148 -3.07 25.21 2.26
N HIS A 149 -3.85 24.43 1.51
CA HIS A 149 -5.30 24.47 1.54
C HIS A 149 -5.91 23.52 2.58
N LEU A 150 -5.09 22.66 3.21
CA LEU A 150 -5.53 21.75 4.25
C LEU A 150 -5.47 22.46 5.59
N THR A 151 -6.59 22.44 6.31
CA THR A 151 -6.69 23.00 7.67
C THR A 151 -6.23 22.02 8.75
N ASP A 152 -5.93 20.78 8.37
CA ASP A 152 -5.54 19.70 9.27
C ASP A 152 -4.02 19.48 9.23
N ASN A 153 -3.36 19.68 10.37
CA ASN A 153 -1.91 19.44 10.55
C ASN A 153 -1.55 17.95 10.63
N SER A 154 -2.48 17.04 10.35
CA SER A 154 -2.26 15.59 10.37
C SER A 154 -1.32 15.10 9.26
N ILE A 155 -1.18 15.85 8.16
CA ILE A 155 -0.28 15.49 7.06
C ILE A 155 1.11 16.08 7.31
N VAL A 156 2.07 15.21 7.56
CA VAL A 156 3.50 15.57 7.61
C VAL A 156 3.98 15.79 6.18
N VAL A 157 4.22 17.06 5.84
CA VAL A 157 4.85 17.43 4.58
C VAL A 157 6.32 17.71 4.84
N PRO A 158 7.25 17.14 4.05
CA PRO A 158 8.68 17.44 4.21
C PRO A 158 8.95 18.94 4.11
N ASN A 159 9.82 19.47 4.96
CA ASN A 159 10.12 20.90 4.99
C ASN A 159 10.93 21.32 3.76
N TYR A 160 10.25 21.90 2.75
CA TYR A 160 10.90 22.39 1.54
C TYR A 160 12.02 23.42 1.85
N ASP A 161 11.84 24.24 2.89
CA ASP A 161 12.75 25.35 3.17
C ASP A 161 14.07 24.92 3.85
N GLU A 162 14.14 23.70 4.38
CA GLU A 162 15.32 23.20 5.10
C GLU A 162 16.56 23.01 4.20
N HIS A 163 16.37 22.72 2.91
CA HIS A 163 17.49 22.50 1.99
C HIS A 163 18.21 23.80 1.60
N LYS A 164 19.52 23.90 1.88
CA LYS A 164 20.27 25.15 1.68
C LYS A 164 20.71 25.42 0.23
N ASP A 165 20.64 24.42 -0.66
CA ASP A 165 21.04 24.59 -2.06
C ASP A 165 19.94 25.32 -2.88
N SER A 166 20.22 26.58 -3.21
CA SER A 166 19.30 27.45 -3.94
C SER A 166 19.06 27.01 -5.39
N LYS A 167 20.03 26.33 -6.02
CA LYS A 167 19.93 25.88 -7.41
C LYS A 167 19.00 24.68 -7.51
N VAL A 168 19.14 23.70 -6.61
CA VAL A 168 18.27 22.52 -6.58
C VAL A 168 16.83 22.93 -6.30
N LYS A 169 16.60 23.85 -5.36
CA LYS A 169 15.27 24.45 -5.11
C LYS A 169 14.67 25.07 -6.38
N GLN A 170 15.42 25.88 -7.10
CA GLN A 170 14.93 26.52 -8.31
C GLN A 170 14.55 25.51 -9.41
N VAL A 171 15.39 24.50 -9.63
CA VAL A 171 15.12 23.44 -10.63
C VAL A 171 13.92 22.59 -10.23
N ALA A 172 13.82 22.20 -8.96
CA ALA A 172 12.71 21.42 -8.42
C ALA A 172 11.38 22.17 -8.60
N LYS A 173 11.34 23.46 -8.25
CA LYS A 173 10.16 24.32 -8.44
C LYS A 173 9.73 24.40 -9.90
N GLN A 174 10.67 24.68 -10.82
CA GLN A 174 10.36 24.76 -12.25
C GLN A 174 9.81 23.44 -12.81
N ARG A 175 10.40 22.30 -12.39
CA ARG A 175 9.90 20.98 -12.79
C ARG A 175 8.51 20.70 -12.24
N ALA A 176 8.25 21.08 -10.99
CA ALA A 176 6.95 20.90 -10.36
C ALA A 176 5.85 21.70 -11.07
N GLU A 177 6.11 22.98 -11.37
CA GLU A 177 5.18 23.84 -12.12
C GLU A 177 4.89 23.28 -13.52
N LYS A 178 5.93 22.81 -14.22
CA LYS A 178 5.78 22.14 -15.51
C LYS A 178 5.00 20.83 -15.41
N TRP A 179 5.20 20.06 -14.35
CA TRP A 179 4.49 18.81 -14.15
C TRP A 179 3.01 19.04 -13.83
N LEU A 180 2.69 20.00 -12.95
CA LEU A 180 1.31 20.36 -12.61
C LEU A 180 0.56 20.87 -13.85
N THR A 181 1.17 21.75 -14.65
CA THR A 181 0.55 22.26 -15.89
C THR A 181 0.28 21.15 -16.91
N ALA A 182 1.22 20.20 -17.07
CA ALA A 182 1.08 19.09 -18.00
C ALA A 182 0.01 18.06 -17.61
N ASN A 183 -0.37 18.00 -16.32
CA ASN A 183 -1.32 17.00 -15.81
C ASN A 183 -2.68 17.59 -15.39
N ASN A 184 -2.83 18.91 -15.37
CA ASN A 184 -4.08 19.63 -15.08
C ASN A 184 -4.85 20.09 -16.34
N THR A 185 -4.41 19.72 -17.54
CA THR A 185 -5.05 20.01 -18.84
C THR A 185 -5.73 18.78 -19.43
#